data_AF-A0A6J4VPE0-F1
#
_entry.id   AF-A0A6J4VPE0-F1
#
_cell.length_a   1.000
_cell.length_b   1.000
_cell.length_c   1.000
_cell.angle_alpha   90.00
_cell.angle_beta   90.00
_cell.angle_gamma   90.00
#
_symmetry.space_group_name_H-M   'P 1'
#
loop_
_entity.id
_entity.type
_entity.pdbx_description
1 polymer ?
#
loop_
_entity_poly.entity_id
_entity_poly.type
_entity_poly.pdbx_seq_one_letter_code
_entity_poly.pdbx_strand_id
1 'polypeptide(L)'
;MNHSLTENLCDTTSYGRHVWVYDLVTTSNARSKGYGRHLLAFVEEFAHQKNCKVVALSSGLERTVAHRFYEKHMNYEKPSYVFKKSL
;
A
#
# COMPACT_ATOMS: atom_id res chain seq x y z
N MET A 1 16.74 6.90 -7.48
CA MET A 1 16.00 6.00 -6.57
C MET A 1 15.17 5.06 -7.46
N ASN A 2 15.83 4.07 -8.07
CA ASN A 2 15.26 3.18 -9.09
C ASN A 2 15.55 1.71 -8.73
N HIS A 3 15.21 1.30 -7.50
CA HIS A 3 15.09 -0.13 -7.19
C HIS A 3 13.61 -0.50 -7.23
N SER A 4 13.23 -1.01 -8.41
CA SER A 4 12.21 -2.02 -8.70
C SER A 4 10.81 -1.88 -8.12
N LEU A 5 10.00 -0.96 -8.67
CA LEU A 5 8.53 -1.17 -8.66
C LEU A 5 8.09 -2.41 -9.46
N THR A 6 8.98 -2.93 -10.34
CA THR A 6 8.76 -4.11 -11.17
C THR A 6 8.60 -5.41 -10.37
N GLU A 7 9.08 -5.47 -9.13
CA GLU A 7 9.03 -6.68 -8.28
C GLU A 7 7.74 -6.77 -7.45
N ASN A 8 6.90 -5.74 -7.47
CA ASN A 8 5.65 -5.69 -6.70
C ASN A 8 4.41 -6.16 -7.47
N LEU A 9 4.59 -6.68 -8.70
CA LEU A 9 3.51 -7.27 -9.48
C LEU A 9 3.18 -8.65 -8.93
N CYS A 10 1.94 -8.83 -8.51
CA CYS A 10 1.46 -10.10 -7.97
C CYS A 10 0.17 -10.50 -8.70
N ASP A 11 0.03 -11.80 -8.98
CA ASP A 11 -1.19 -12.40 -9.48
C ASP A 11 -1.70 -13.36 -8.40
N THR A 12 -2.79 -12.98 -7.74
CA THR A 12 -3.50 -13.87 -6.80
C THR A 12 -4.92 -14.07 -7.29
N THR A 13 -5.47 -15.26 -7.08
CA THR A 13 -6.87 -15.58 -7.43
C THR A 13 -7.87 -14.62 -6.78
N SER A 14 -7.51 -14.00 -5.65
CA SER A 14 -8.36 -13.07 -4.90
C SER A 14 -8.37 -11.63 -5.45
N TYR A 15 -7.27 -11.17 -6.08
CA TYR A 15 -7.12 -9.77 -6.50
C TYR A 15 -6.84 -9.59 -8.00
N GLY A 16 -6.60 -10.68 -8.75
CA GLY A 16 -6.08 -10.62 -10.10
C GLY A 16 -4.72 -9.94 -10.16
N ARG A 17 -4.44 -9.23 -11.25
CA ARG A 17 -3.19 -8.46 -11.43
C ARG A 17 -3.20 -7.21 -10.56
N HIS A 18 -2.27 -7.15 -9.61
CA HIS A 18 -2.22 -6.08 -8.61
C HIS A 18 -0.79 -5.67 -8.26
N VAL A 19 -0.67 -4.52 -7.61
CA VAL A 19 0.58 -4.05 -7.00
C VAL A 19 0.50 -4.28 -5.49
N TRP A 20 1.52 -4.94 -4.93
CA TRP A 20 1.67 -5.08 -3.48
C TRP A 20 2.68 -4.06 -2.94
N VAL A 21 2.26 -3.24 -1.98
CA VAL A 21 3.17 -2.30 -1.30
C VAL A 21 3.68 -2.98 -0.04
N TYR A 22 4.96 -3.39 -0.06
CA TYR A 22 5.62 -3.97 1.12
C TYR A 22 5.77 -2.96 2.24
N ASP A 23 6.37 -1.81 1.93
CA ASP A 23 6.63 -0.74 2.90
C ASP A 23 6.31 0.63 2.34
N LEU A 24 5.50 1.39 3.09
CA LEU A 24 5.27 2.80 2.87
C LEU A 24 5.51 3.56 4.17
N VAL A 25 6.62 4.28 4.22
CA VAL A 25 7.08 4.98 5.42
C VAL A 25 7.46 6.41 5.07
N THR A 26 6.98 7.35 5.88
CA THR A 26 7.51 8.72 5.92
C THR A 26 8.23 8.91 7.25
N THR A 27 9.36 9.61 7.22
CA THR A 27 10.09 9.98 8.45
C THR A 27 9.16 10.80 9.36
N SER A 28 9.32 10.65 10.68
CA SER A 28 8.46 11.32 11.67
C SER A 28 8.33 12.83 11.42
N ASN A 29 9.45 13.50 11.11
CA ASN A 29 9.52 14.94 10.86
C ASN A 29 8.91 15.38 9.52
N ALA A 30 8.55 14.43 8.66
CA ALA A 30 7.93 14.64 7.36
C ALA A 30 6.44 14.25 7.32
N ARG A 31 5.89 13.71 8.41
CA ARG A 31 4.47 13.36 8.49
C ARG A 31 3.57 14.60 8.38
N SER A 32 2.34 14.37 7.93
CA SER A 32 1.32 15.42 7.74
C SER A 32 1.66 16.54 6.75
N LYS A 33 2.74 16.38 5.95
CA LYS A 33 3.12 17.29 4.85
C LYS A 33 2.64 16.82 3.47
N GLY A 34 1.75 15.83 3.43
CA GLY A 34 1.19 15.30 2.17
C GLY A 34 2.07 14.28 1.42
N TYR A 35 3.28 13.95 1.89
CA TYR A 35 4.15 12.99 1.20
C TYR A 35 3.56 11.59 1.06
N GLY A 36 2.84 11.10 2.07
CA GLY A 36 2.17 9.79 1.98
C GLY A 36 1.17 9.73 0.83
N ARG A 37 0.43 10.83 0.57
CA ARG A 37 -0.50 10.94 -0.56
C ARG A 37 0.26 10.91 -1.89
N HIS A 38 1.35 11.66 -2.01
CA HIS A 38 2.14 11.70 -3.24
C HIS A 38 2.76 10.33 -3.56
N LEU A 39 3.28 9.63 -2.55
CA LEU A 39 3.85 8.30 -2.73
C LEU A 39 2.80 7.27 -3.16
N LEU A 40 1.61 7.27 -2.54
CA LEU A 40 0.54 6.35 -2.96
C LEU A 40 -0.02 6.69 -4.33
N ALA A 41 -0.24 7.96 -4.63
CA ALA A 41 -0.71 8.38 -5.96
C ALA A 41 0.26 7.92 -7.07
N PHE A 42 1.57 7.97 -6.80
CA PHE A 42 2.58 7.43 -7.71
C PHE A 42 2.48 5.91 -7.89
N VAL A 43 2.20 5.16 -6.82
CA VAL A 43 1.99 3.70 -6.90
C VAL A 43 0.69 3.35 -7.64
N GLU A 44 -0.38 4.09 -7.40
CA GLU A 44 -1.67 3.93 -8.10
C GLU A 44 -1.50 4.18 -9.60
N GLU A 45 -0.82 5.26 -9.97
CA GLU A 45 -0.48 5.56 -11.37
C GLU A 45 0.38 4.46 -12.01
N PHE A 46 1.39 3.96 -11.29
CA PHE A 46 2.19 2.83 -11.75
C PHE A 46 1.33 1.57 -11.96
N ALA A 47 0.39 1.29 -11.05
CA ALA A 47 -0.53 0.17 -11.17
C ALA A 47 -1.39 0.30 -12.44
N HIS A 48 -1.95 1.49 -12.69
CA HIS A 48 -2.69 1.78 -13.92
C HIS A 48 -1.86 1.54 -15.18
N GLN A 49 -0.62 2.04 -15.23
CA GLN A 49 0.29 1.83 -16.37
C GLN A 49 0.65 0.36 -16.60
N LYS A 50 0.57 -0.48 -15.56
CA LYS A 50 0.80 -1.93 -15.64
C LYS A 50 -0.47 -2.75 -15.84
N ASN A 51 -1.62 -2.12 -16.09
CA ASN A 51 -2.93 -2.76 -16.20
C ASN A 51 -3.30 -3.56 -14.92
N CYS A 52 -2.83 -3.12 -13.77
CA CYS A 52 -3.27 -3.61 -12.47
C CYS A 52 -4.60 -2.96 -12.10
N LYS A 53 -5.48 -3.72 -11.45
CA LYS A 53 -6.79 -3.22 -10.98
C LYS A 53 -6.84 -2.94 -9.49
N VAL A 54 -5.82 -3.38 -8.76
CA VAL A 54 -5.76 -3.32 -7.30
C VAL A 54 -4.37 -2.87 -6.86
N VAL A 55 -4.32 -2.03 -5.82
CA VAL A 55 -3.14 -1.79 -5.00
C VAL A 55 -3.46 -2.31 -3.60
N ALA A 56 -2.63 -3.18 -3.06
CA ALA A 56 -2.84 -3.80 -1.75
C ALA A 56 -1.64 -3.61 -0.84
N LEU A 57 -1.89 -3.56 0.46
CA LEU A 57 -0.86 -3.53 1.50
C LEU A 57 -1.38 -4.21 2.77
N SER A 58 -0.46 -4.71 3.59
CA SER A 58 -0.73 -5.09 4.98
C SER A 58 -0.23 -4.03 5.93
N SER A 59 -0.96 -3.78 7.02
CA SER A 59 -0.54 -2.85 8.08
C SER A 59 -0.81 -3.47 9.44
N GLY A 60 0.14 -3.31 10.37
CA GLY A 60 0.02 -3.81 11.74
C GLY A 60 -1.15 -3.14 12.49
N LEU A 61 -1.84 -3.92 13.33
CA LEU A 61 -3.05 -3.49 14.03
C LEU A 61 -2.84 -2.24 14.90
N GLU A 62 -1.63 -2.05 15.41
CA GLU A 62 -1.20 -0.90 16.21
C GLU A 62 -1.11 0.41 15.42
N ARG A 63 -1.01 0.37 14.08
CA ARG A 63 -0.81 1.56 13.22
C ARG A 63 -2.13 2.29 12.92
N THR A 64 -2.92 2.59 13.94
CA THR A 64 -4.25 3.21 13.82
C THR A 64 -4.27 4.53 13.03
N VAL A 65 -3.21 5.35 13.15
CA VAL A 65 -3.05 6.59 12.38
C VAL A 65 -2.89 6.30 10.89
N ALA A 66 -2.15 5.25 10.52
CA ALA A 66 -1.99 4.84 9.13
C ALA A 66 -3.29 4.27 8.56
N HIS A 67 -4.03 3.47 9.34
CA HIS A 67 -5.34 2.94 8.92
C HIS A 67 -6.32 4.07 8.61
N ARG A 68 -6.42 5.08 9.49
CA ARG A 68 -7.24 6.26 9.23
C ARG A 68 -6.80 6.98 7.96
N PHE A 69 -5.50 7.07 7.70
CA PHE A 69 -5.00 7.66 6.45
C PHE A 69 -5.42 6.86 5.21
N TYR A 70 -5.25 5.55 5.21
CA TYR A 70 -5.67 4.70 4.09
C TYR A 70 -7.19 4.78 3.86
N GLU A 71 -8.00 4.59 4.90
CA GLU A 71 -9.47 4.55 4.79
C GLU A 71 -10.08 5.93 4.49
N LYS A 72 -9.69 6.98 5.24
CA LYS A 72 -10.36 8.29 5.18
C LYS A 72 -9.74 9.26 4.19
N HIS A 73 -8.47 9.09 3.83
CA HIS A 73 -7.76 10.06 2.97
C HIS A 73 -7.37 9.51 1.60
N MET A 74 -7.35 8.17 1.45
CA MET A 74 -6.95 7.49 0.21
C MET A 74 -8.01 6.52 -0.33
N ASN A 75 -9.13 6.32 0.38
CA ASN A 75 -10.24 5.45 -0.05
C ASN A 75 -9.85 3.97 -0.21
N TYR A 76 -8.98 3.47 0.66
CA TYR A 76 -8.66 2.04 0.76
C TYR A 76 -9.65 1.34 1.69
N GLU A 77 -9.96 0.09 1.37
CA GLU A 77 -10.77 -0.79 2.21
C GLU A 77 -9.87 -1.66 3.10
N LYS A 78 -10.46 -2.22 4.18
CA LYS A 78 -9.82 -3.22 5.03
C LYS A 78 -10.53 -4.57 4.85
N PRO A 79 -10.21 -5.33 3.79
CA PRO A 79 -10.98 -6.53 3.42
C PRO A 79 -10.66 -7.77 4.26
N SER A 80 -9.51 -7.81 4.96
CA SER A 80 -9.02 -9.01 5.63
C SER A 80 -8.15 -8.74 6.84
N TYR A 81 -7.95 -9.77 7.67
CA TYR A 81 -6.93 -9.82 8.73
C TYR A 81 -5.73 -10.65 8.30
N VAL A 82 -4.53 -10.28 8.77
CA VAL A 82 -3.31 -11.07 8.62
C VAL A 82 -3.08 -11.86 9.90
N PHE A 83 -2.98 -13.18 9.80
CA PHE A 83 -2.66 -14.07 10.91
C PHE A 83 -1.19 -14.52 10.83
N LYS A 84 -0.49 -14.50 11.97
CA LYS A 84 0.90 -14.94 12.08
C LYS A 84 1.09 -15.84 13.30
N LYS A 85 1.93 -16.87 13.20
CA LYS A 85 2.33 -17.75 14.30
C LYS A 85 3.86 -17.78 14.35
N SER A 86 4.45 -17.44 15.49
CA SER A 86 5.87 -17.69 15.74
C SER A 86 6.08 -19.18 15.99
N LEU A 87 7.15 -19.75 15.42
CA LEU A 87 7.55 -21.14 15.63
C LEU A 87 8.59 -21.24 16.76
#